data_AF-A0A429HXR2-F1
#
_entry.id   AF-A0A429HXR2-F1
#
_cell.length_a   1.000
_cell.length_b   1.000
_cell.length_c   1.000
_cell.angle_alpha   90.00
_cell.angle_beta   90.00
_cell.angle_gamma   90.00
#
_symmetry.space_group_name_H-M   'P 1'
#
loop_
_entity.id
_entity.type
_entity.pdbx_description
1 polymer ?
#
loop_
_entity_poly.entity_id
_entity_poly.type
_entity_poly.pdbx_seq_one_letter_code
_entity_poly.pdbx_strand_id
1 'polypeptide(L)'
;MSTLPVPSLGSRVQDGSDYAARHLTVLEGLEAVRKRPGMYIGSSDSRGLMHCLWEIIDNSVDEALGGYCDRIEVILHDDGSVEVRDNGRGIPVDVEPKTGLSGVEV
;
A
#
# COMPACT_ATOMS: atom_id res chain seq x y z
N MET A 1 -51.14 54.38 -5.25
CA MET A 1 -50.14 53.91 -4.27
C MET A 1 -50.67 52.65 -3.59
N SER A 2 -50.56 51.51 -4.25
CA SER A 2 -50.93 50.20 -3.69
C SER A 2 -49.62 49.42 -3.49
N THR A 3 -49.30 49.17 -2.23
CA THR A 3 -48.08 48.49 -1.78
C THR A 3 -48.15 47.01 -2.14
N LEU A 4 -47.17 46.54 -2.92
CA LEU A 4 -47.00 45.14 -3.32
C LEU A 4 -46.78 44.22 -2.10
N PRO A 5 -47.21 42.94 -2.17
CA PRO A 5 -47.02 41.99 -1.08
C PRO A 5 -45.55 41.56 -0.97
N VAL A 6 -45.03 41.53 0.25
CA VAL A 6 -43.69 41.01 0.57
C VAL A 6 -43.72 39.48 0.46
N PRO A 7 -42.82 38.84 -0.29
CA PRO A 7 -42.78 37.39 -0.34
C PRO A 7 -42.26 36.86 1.00
N SER A 8 -43.02 35.93 1.60
CA SER A 8 -42.59 35.19 2.79
C SER A 8 -41.28 34.48 2.48
N LEU A 9 -40.21 34.76 3.24
CA LEU A 9 -39.02 33.92 3.27
C LEU A 9 -39.44 32.56 3.83
N GLY A 10 -39.84 31.65 2.93
CA GLY A 10 -39.84 30.24 3.21
C GLY A 10 -38.41 29.85 3.58
N SER A 11 -38.24 29.33 4.79
CA SER A 11 -36.97 28.80 5.27
C SER A 11 -36.44 27.77 4.28
N ARG A 12 -35.41 28.14 3.52
CA ARG A 12 -34.56 27.17 2.83
C ARG A 12 -33.82 26.38 3.90
N VAL A 13 -34.36 25.24 4.29
CA VAL A 13 -33.55 24.14 4.79
C VAL A 13 -33.07 23.35 3.57
N GLN A 14 -31.83 22.85 3.63
CA GLN A 14 -31.11 21.92 2.73
C GLN A 14 -29.96 22.59 1.96
N ASP A 15 -28.72 22.13 2.02
CA ASP A 15 -28.08 21.09 2.85
C ASP A 15 -26.65 21.60 3.10
N GLY A 16 -26.38 22.07 4.31
CA GLY A 16 -25.00 22.27 4.73
C GLY A 16 -24.37 20.90 4.82
N SER A 17 -23.53 20.56 3.84
CA SER A 17 -22.93 19.23 3.68
C SER A 17 -22.52 18.68 5.03
N ASP A 18 -23.11 17.56 5.41
CA ASP A 18 -22.91 16.87 6.68
C ASP A 18 -21.52 16.21 6.72
N TYR A 19 -20.46 16.93 6.34
CA TYR A 19 -19.07 16.49 6.38
C TYR A 19 -18.53 16.66 7.81
N ALA A 20 -18.82 15.67 8.64
CA ALA A 20 -18.28 15.55 9.99
C ALA A 20 -17.02 14.66 10.04
N ALA A 21 -16.26 14.72 11.15
CA ALA A 21 -15.05 13.94 11.37
C ALA A 21 -15.22 12.42 11.17
N ARG A 22 -16.44 11.90 11.36
CA ARG A 22 -16.79 10.48 11.09
C ARG A 22 -16.60 10.05 9.63
N HIS A 23 -16.49 10.98 8.68
CA HIS A 23 -16.23 10.68 7.27
C HIS A 23 -14.74 10.60 6.95
N LEU A 24 -13.87 10.95 7.90
CA LEU A 24 -12.44 10.71 7.78
C LEU A 24 -12.17 9.22 8.00
N THR A 25 -11.53 8.59 7.02
CA THR A 25 -11.10 7.20 7.11
C THR A 25 -9.59 7.16 7.19
N VAL A 26 -9.06 6.53 8.23
CA VAL A 26 -7.65 6.18 8.35
C VAL A 26 -7.48 4.78 7.79
N LEU A 27 -6.51 4.59 6.92
CA LEU A 27 -6.15 3.28 6.37
C LEU A 27 -4.93 2.77 7.13
N GLU A 28 -5.04 1.61 7.77
CA GLU A 28 -3.99 1.06 8.62
C GLU A 28 -3.12 0.05 7.85
N GLY A 29 -1.82 0.06 8.13
CA GLY A 29 -0.86 -0.88 7.52
C GLY A 29 -0.93 -0.95 6.00
N LEU A 30 -1.09 -2.18 5.47
CA LEU A 30 -1.12 -2.44 4.03
C LEU A 30 -2.44 -2.06 3.34
N GLU A 31 -3.46 -1.61 4.07
CA GLU A 31 -4.74 -1.21 3.45
C GLU A 31 -4.58 -0.01 2.53
N ALA A 32 -3.73 0.96 2.90
CA ALA A 32 -3.43 2.12 2.07
C ALA A 32 -2.80 1.71 0.73
N VAL A 33 -1.85 0.76 0.79
CA VAL A 33 -1.17 0.19 -0.39
C VAL A 33 -2.17 -0.50 -1.30
N ARG A 34 -3.03 -1.37 -0.75
CA ARG A 34 -4.05 -2.09 -1.52
C ARG A 34 -5.11 -1.16 -2.11
N LYS A 35 -5.47 -0.09 -1.41
CA LYS A 35 -6.47 0.88 -1.88
C LYS A 35 -5.93 1.76 -3.00
N ARG A 36 -4.63 2.07 -2.99
CA ARG A 36 -3.98 2.96 -3.96
C ARG A 36 -2.66 2.38 -4.47
N PRO A 37 -2.67 1.23 -5.17
CA PRO A 37 -1.45 0.51 -5.55
C PRO A 37 -0.55 1.33 -6.49
N GLY A 38 -1.13 2.17 -7.37
CA GLY A 38 -0.35 3.00 -8.28
C GLY A 38 0.61 3.99 -7.60
N MET A 39 0.37 4.35 -6.33
CA MET A 39 1.31 5.16 -5.55
C MET A 39 2.58 4.41 -5.16
N TYR A 40 2.51 3.08 -5.04
CA TYR A 40 3.58 2.23 -4.53
C TYR A 40 4.27 1.45 -5.64
N ILE A 41 3.50 0.85 -6.56
CA ILE A 41 4.00 0.00 -7.65
C ILE A 41 3.83 0.65 -9.04
N GLY A 42 3.50 1.94 -9.07
CA GLY A 42 3.33 2.76 -10.28
C GLY A 42 2.06 2.48 -11.09
N SER A 43 1.71 1.21 -11.31
CA SER A 43 0.53 0.80 -12.06
C SER A 43 0.03 -0.57 -11.59
N SER A 44 -1.16 -0.98 -12.00
CA SER A 44 -1.70 -2.33 -11.75
C SER A 44 -1.79 -3.17 -13.03
N ASP A 45 -0.98 -2.83 -14.04
CA ASP A 45 -0.81 -3.61 -15.27
C ASP A 45 0.46 -4.48 -15.19
N SER A 46 0.89 -5.05 -16.31
CA SER A 46 2.09 -5.92 -16.36
C SER A 46 3.37 -5.24 -15.87
N ARG A 47 3.49 -3.91 -15.97
CA ARG A 47 4.65 -3.17 -15.44
C ARG A 47 4.63 -3.16 -13.92
N GLY A 48 3.46 -2.96 -13.31
CA GLY A 48 3.28 -3.05 -11.86
C GLY A 48 3.56 -4.44 -11.33
N LEU A 49 3.11 -5.48 -12.04
CA LEU A 49 3.43 -6.87 -11.71
C LEU A 49 4.95 -7.11 -11.73
N MET A 50 5.63 -6.68 -12.79
CA MET A 50 7.09 -6.79 -12.88
C MET A 50 7.79 -5.99 -11.79
N HIS A 51 7.27 -4.81 -11.42
CA HIS A 51 7.81 -4.01 -10.32
C HIS A 51 7.77 -4.77 -8.99
N CYS A 52 6.65 -5.44 -8.66
CA CYS A 52 6.60 -6.29 -7.46
C CYS A 52 7.68 -7.38 -7.45
N LEU A 53 8.00 -7.96 -8.61
CA LEU A 53 9.07 -8.95 -8.72
C LEU A 53 10.45 -8.32 -8.57
N TRP A 54 10.68 -7.14 -9.17
CA TRP A 54 11.94 -6.39 -9.03
C TRP A 54 12.25 -6.08 -7.58
N GLU A 55 11.26 -5.66 -6.78
CA GLU A 55 11.46 -5.38 -5.34
C GLU A 55 12.00 -6.60 -4.58
N ILE A 56 11.63 -7.82 -4.96
CA ILE A 56 12.17 -9.04 -4.32
C ILE A 56 13.59 -9.34 -4.82
N ILE A 57 13.82 -9.21 -6.13
CA ILE A 57 15.14 -9.44 -6.74
C ILE A 57 16.16 -8.43 -6.19
N ASP A 58 15.77 -7.16 -6.03
CA ASP A 58 16.64 -6.08 -5.58
C ASP A 58 17.11 -6.33 -4.14
N ASN A 59 16.26 -6.85 -3.26
CA ASN A 59 16.68 -7.28 -1.92
C ASN A 59 17.75 -8.39 -1.96
N SER A 60 17.62 -9.37 -2.86
CA SER A 60 18.65 -10.40 -3.06
C SER A 60 19.94 -9.81 -3.66
N VAL A 61 19.85 -8.83 -4.56
CA VAL A 61 20.99 -8.12 -5.13
C VAL A 61 21.72 -7.31 -4.06
N ASP A 62 21.02 -6.69 -3.11
CA ASP A 62 21.61 -5.97 -1.99
C ASP A 62 22.48 -6.90 -1.10
N GLU A 63 22.05 -8.15 -0.88
CA GLU A 63 22.89 -9.16 -0.20
C GLU A 63 24.14 -9.49 -1.01
N ALA A 64 24.04 -9.54 -2.34
CA ALA A 64 25.18 -9.79 -3.22
C ALA A 64 26.16 -8.60 -3.24
N LEU A 65 25.65 -7.37 -3.28
CA LEU A 65 26.44 -6.14 -3.14
C LEU A 65 27.13 -6.05 -1.78
N GLY A 66 26.49 -6.58 -0.73
CA GLY A 66 27.07 -6.73 0.60
C GLY A 66 28.15 -7.83 0.70
N GLY A 67 28.32 -8.64 -0.35
CA GLY A 67 29.28 -9.75 -0.39
C GLY A 67 28.82 -11.01 0.35
N TYR A 68 27.52 -11.14 0.63
CA TYR A 68 26.95 -12.27 1.36
C TYR A 68 26.21 -13.27 0.47
N CYS A 69 25.79 -12.86 -0.73
CA CYS A 69 25.12 -13.71 -1.70
C CYS A 69 25.98 -13.84 -2.97
N ASP A 70 26.11 -15.06 -3.50
CA ASP A 70 26.79 -15.34 -4.77
C ASP A 70 25.89 -16.01 -5.82
N ARG A 71 24.67 -16.42 -5.43
CA ARG A 71 23.71 -17.08 -6.30
C ARG A 71 22.29 -16.59 -6.00
N ILE A 72 21.63 -16.10 -7.04
CA ILE A 72 20.21 -15.73 -7.04
C ILE A 72 19.52 -16.57 -8.13
N GLU A 73 18.43 -17.23 -7.77
CA GLU A 73 17.61 -18.05 -8.66
C GLU A 73 16.21 -17.45 -8.76
N VAL A 74 15.69 -17.33 -9.99
CA VAL A 74 14.30 -16.94 -10.25
C VAL A 74 13.59 -18.11 -10.89
N ILE A 75 12.56 -18.61 -10.23
CA ILE A 75 11.82 -19.81 -10.61
C ILE A 75 10.39 -19.39 -10.95
N LEU A 76 9.98 -19.67 -12.18
CA LEU A 76 8.59 -19.53 -12.61
C LEU A 76 7.90 -20.88 -12.43
N HIS A 77 6.83 -20.89 -11.63
CA HIS A 77 6.06 -22.10 -11.36
C HIS A 77 4.90 -22.24 -12.35
N ASP A 78 4.42 -23.47 -12.53
CA ASP A 78 3.33 -23.80 -13.48
C ASP A 78 1.98 -23.14 -13.10
N ASP A 79 1.81 -22.74 -11.83
CA ASP A 79 0.62 -22.03 -11.34
C ASP A 79 0.65 -20.52 -11.59
N GLY A 80 1.73 -20.02 -12.20
CA GLY A 80 1.95 -18.61 -12.48
C GLY A 80 2.56 -17.82 -11.32
N SER A 81 2.92 -18.48 -10.21
CA SER A 81 3.72 -17.85 -9.15
C SER A 81 5.19 -17.76 -9.53
N VAL A 82 5.92 -16.87 -8.84
CA VAL A 82 7.35 -16.66 -9.02
C VAL A 82 8.03 -16.77 -7.66
N GLU A 83 9.11 -17.54 -7.60
CA GLU A 83 10.00 -17.63 -6.44
C GLU A 83 11.34 -16.96 -6.78
N VAL A 84 11.82 -16.11 -5.88
CA VAL A 84 13.19 -15.59 -5.90
C VAL A 84 13.90 -16.22 -4.70
N ARG A 85 14.99 -16.94 -4.97
CA ARG A 85 15.79 -17.63 -3.96
C ARG A 85 17.22 -17.12 -4.01
N ASP A 86 17.73 -16.67 -2.87
CA ASP A 86 19.14 -16.32 -2.70
C ASP A 86 19.79 -17.14 -1.59
N ASN A 87 21.12 -17.04 -1.51
CA ASN A 87 21.93 -17.63 -0.44
C ASN A 87 22.60 -16.56 0.43
N GLY A 88 21.96 -15.40 0.58
CA GLY A 88 22.42 -14.33 1.46
C GLY A 88 22.28 -14.67 2.95
N ARG A 89 22.35 -13.67 3.81
CA ARG A 89 22.26 -13.86 5.27
C ARG A 89 20.88 -14.31 5.72
N GLY A 90 19.86 -14.03 4.92
CA GLY A 90 18.45 -14.21 5.26
C GLY A 90 17.88 -13.05 6.06
N ILE A 91 16.55 -12.94 6.04
CA ILE A 91 15.79 -11.95 6.82
C ILE A 91 15.87 -12.35 8.31
N PRO A 92 16.11 -11.41 9.25
CA PRO A 92 16.09 -11.69 10.68
C PRO A 92 14.76 -12.30 11.14
N VAL A 93 14.83 -13.39 11.92
CA VAL A 93 13.65 -14.13 12.41
C VAL A 93 13.50 -14.07 13.93
N ASP A 94 14.43 -13.41 14.63
CA ASP A 94 14.33 -13.14 16.05
C ASP A 94 13.20 -12.13 16.35
N VAL A 95 12.71 -12.16 17.59
CA VAL A 95 11.59 -11.33 18.03
C VAL A 95 12.07 -9.93 18.36
N GLU A 96 11.46 -8.93 17.74
CA GLU A 96 11.73 -7.53 18.02
C GLU A 96 11.08 -7.11 19.36
N PRO A 97 11.84 -6.53 20.32
CA PRO A 97 11.34 -6.31 21.68
C PRO A 97 10.17 -5.33 21.84
N LYS A 98 9.98 -4.36 20.94
CA LYS A 98 8.94 -3.32 21.07
C LYS A 98 7.59 -3.78 20.52
N THR A 99 7.61 -4.53 19.43
CA THR A 99 6.43 -5.00 18.71
C THR A 99 6.01 -6.40 19.15
N GLY A 100 6.97 -7.21 19.62
CA GLY A 100 6.75 -8.62 19.96
C GLY A 100 6.59 -9.52 18.73
N LEU A 101 6.81 -9.00 17.52
CA LEU A 101 6.74 -9.73 16.26
C LEU A 101 8.14 -10.16 15.82
N SER A 102 8.23 -11.19 14.98
CA SER A 102 9.51 -11.60 14.38
C SER A 102 10.00 -10.55 13.38
N GLY A 103 11.31 -10.43 13.17
CA GLY A 103 11.88 -9.47 12.21
C GLY A 103 11.33 -9.59 10.78
N VAL A 104 10.79 -10.75 10.39
CA VAL A 104 10.12 -10.96 9.09
C VAL A 104 8.66 -10.51 9.06
N GLU A 105 8.01 -10.37 10.23
CA GLU A 105 6.60 -9.98 10.37
C GLU A 105 6.39 -8.50 10.71
N VAL A 106 7.40 -7.86 11.32
CA VAL A 106 7.39 -6.42 11.70
C VAL A 106 7.05 -5.49 10.53
#